data_AF-A0A915YQV7-F1
#
_entry.id   AF-A0A915YQV7-F1
#
_cell.length_a   1.000
_cell.length_b   1.000
_cell.length_c   1.000
_cell.angle_alpha   90.00
_cell.angle_beta   90.00
_cell.angle_gamma   90.00
#
_symmetry.space_group_name_H-M   'P 1'
#
loop_
_entity.id
_entity.type
_entity.pdbx_description
1 polymer ?
#
loop_
_entity_poly.entity_id
_entity_poly.type
_entity_poly.pdbx_seq_one_letter_code
_entity_poly.pdbx_strand_id
1 'polypeptide(L)'
;MPDIRVIVGLDFGTTYSGYTYCHREATEDIMYTTNVTWPNAGDNISYKTNTVLRYDDSLRNVESWGQSALSKPPDRRVAVNKREKVLELFKLHLGNLSDELKEKYKLTINYKVAITDYLREIGKHIKDTIKDVSDEARWEIDFMENVLLVLTVPAEYTQKEKATMRKCALDAGLIDDLDSKKLEFTTEPEAAAIYCKDNVLKEHDLATSGTIFMIVDCGGGTVDLTTRKLLNENQLGEITERAGKLLWTNAVYGPKFLPKC
;
A
#
# COMPACT_ATOMS: atom_id res chain seq x y z
N MET A 1 -26.82 3.26 7.23
CA MET A 1 -25.38 3.46 6.93
C MET A 1 -24.63 2.33 7.62
N PRO A 2 -23.54 1.80 7.04
CA PRO A 2 -22.75 0.76 7.71
C PRO A 2 -22.21 1.28 9.05
N ASP A 3 -22.18 0.41 10.08
CA ASP A 3 -21.66 0.72 11.42
C ASP A 3 -20.12 0.71 11.41
N ILE A 4 -19.54 1.69 10.72
CA ILE A 4 -18.09 1.87 10.62
C ILE A 4 -17.57 2.54 11.88
N ARG A 5 -16.74 1.82 12.63
CA ARG A 5 -16.08 2.27 13.87
C ARG A 5 -14.58 2.40 13.71
N VAL A 6 -13.96 1.63 12.81
CA VAL A 6 -12.53 1.71 12.50
C VAL A 6 -12.35 1.98 11.02
N ILE A 7 -11.40 2.84 10.67
CA ILE A 7 -10.98 3.07 9.29
C ILE A 7 -9.52 2.62 9.18
N VAL A 8 -9.21 1.79 8.18
CA VAL A 8 -7.85 1.37 7.85
C VAL A 8 -7.49 1.94 6.47
N GLY A 9 -6.48 2.80 6.42
CA GLY A 9 -5.86 3.24 5.17
C GLY A 9 -4.69 2.33 4.83
N LEU A 10 -4.82 1.54 3.75
CA LEU A 10 -3.77 0.65 3.27
C LEU A 10 -3.13 1.22 2.01
N ASP A 11 -1.83 1.49 2.09
CA ASP A 11 -0.98 1.74 0.94
C ASP A 11 -0.36 0.42 0.46
N PHE A 12 -0.97 -0.18 -0.56
CA PHE A 12 -0.44 -1.38 -1.21
C PHE A 12 0.49 -0.99 -2.35
N GLY A 13 1.71 -0.55 -2.05
CA GLY A 13 2.66 -0.06 -3.04
C GLY A 13 3.33 -1.19 -3.83
N THR A 14 3.99 -0.84 -4.94
CA THR A 14 4.70 -1.81 -5.80
C THR A 14 5.91 -2.45 -5.12
N THR A 15 6.65 -1.66 -4.33
CA THR A 15 7.90 -2.09 -3.68
C THR A 15 7.72 -2.25 -2.17
N TYR A 16 6.93 -1.38 -1.57
CA TYR A 16 6.67 -1.35 -0.13
C TYR A 16 5.18 -1.10 0.11
N SER A 17 4.64 -1.72 1.16
CA SER A 17 3.28 -1.49 1.64
C SER A 17 3.28 -1.07 3.10
N GLY A 18 2.30 -0.27 3.49
CA GLY A 18 2.12 0.20 4.87
C GLY A 18 0.66 0.52 5.12
N TYR A 19 0.24 0.56 6.38
CA TYR A 19 -1.13 0.95 6.72
C TYR A 19 -1.17 1.83 7.95
N THR A 20 -2.23 2.62 8.02
CA THR A 20 -2.62 3.44 9.17
C THR A 20 -4.05 3.10 9.53
N TYR A 21 -4.42 3.28 10.79
CA TYR A 21 -5.78 3.05 11.24
C TYR A 21 -6.21 4.09 12.26
N CYS A 22 -7.52 4.33 12.36
CA CYS A 22 -8.10 5.16 13.41
C CYS A 22 -9.45 4.59 13.87
N HIS A 23 -9.77 4.81 15.14
CA HIS A 23 -11.11 4.56 15.68
C HIS A 23 -11.94 5.84 15.59
N ARG A 24 -13.23 5.73 15.30
CA ARG A 24 -14.14 6.84 14.98
C ARG A 24 -14.73 7.53 16.23
N GLU A 25 -14.33 7.17 17.44
CA GLU A 25 -14.86 7.80 18.66
C GLU A 25 -14.40 9.27 18.83
N ALA A 26 -15.33 10.18 18.51
CA ALA A 26 -15.77 11.39 19.22
C ALA A 26 -14.76 12.33 19.95
N THR A 27 -13.57 12.55 19.41
CA THR A 27 -12.84 13.80 19.68
C THR A 27 -12.71 14.63 18.40
N GLU A 28 -12.73 15.95 18.52
CA GLU A 28 -12.54 16.87 17.37
C GLU A 28 -11.22 16.61 16.63
N ASP A 29 -10.26 15.96 17.30
CA ASP A 29 -9.02 15.46 16.74
C ASP A 29 -9.12 13.95 16.44
N ILE A 30 -9.17 13.60 15.15
CA ILE A 30 -9.01 12.21 14.69
C ILE A 30 -7.54 11.82 14.87
N MET A 31 -7.25 11.02 15.89
CA MET A 31 -5.91 10.44 16.04
C MET A 31 -5.80 9.17 15.21
N TYR A 32 -4.90 9.18 14.21
CA TYR A 32 -4.54 8.00 13.44
C TYR A 32 -3.22 7.40 13.93
N THR A 33 -3.11 6.08 13.86
CA THR A 33 -1.90 5.34 14.23
C THR A 33 -1.37 4.63 13.00
N THR A 34 -0.15 4.98 12.61
CA THR A 34 0.56 4.28 11.53
C THR A 34 1.28 3.07 12.08
N ASN A 35 1.06 1.90 11.46
CA ASN A 35 1.75 0.69 11.86
C ASN A 35 3.27 0.82 11.62
N VAL A 36 4.05 0.38 12.60
CA VAL A 36 5.52 0.37 12.51
C VAL A 36 6.16 -0.98 12.83
N THR A 37 5.36 -1.95 13.26
CA THR A 37 5.80 -3.29 13.65
C THR A 37 5.43 -4.28 12.56
N TRP A 38 6.37 -5.15 12.20
CA TRP A 38 6.18 -6.13 11.13
C TRP A 38 6.69 -7.51 11.54
N PRO A 39 6.10 -8.60 11.01
CA PRO A 39 6.53 -9.95 11.34
C PRO A 39 8.03 -10.14 11.08
N ASN A 40 8.73 -10.69 12.06
CA ASN A 40 10.17 -10.98 12.00
C ASN A 40 11.08 -9.75 11.81
N ALA A 41 10.60 -8.53 12.11
CA ALA A 41 11.42 -7.32 12.10
C ALA A 41 12.27 -7.14 13.38
N GLY A 42 11.99 -7.93 14.44
CA GLY A 42 12.59 -7.71 15.77
C GLY A 42 12.16 -6.36 16.33
N ASP A 43 13.11 -5.65 16.95
CA ASP A 43 12.87 -4.30 17.47
C ASP A 43 12.98 -3.19 16.40
N ASN A 44 13.12 -3.56 15.12
CA ASN A 44 13.22 -2.58 14.04
C ASN A 44 11.86 -1.95 13.75
N ILE A 45 11.79 -0.64 13.96
CA ILE A 45 10.64 0.20 13.63
C ILE A 45 10.72 0.58 12.14
N SER A 46 9.67 0.28 11.37
CA SER A 46 9.56 0.70 9.97
C SER A 46 8.12 1.01 9.60
N TYR A 47 7.86 2.16 8.99
CA TYR A 47 6.51 2.54 8.54
C TYR A 47 5.97 1.68 7.39
N LYS A 48 6.83 0.92 6.71
CA LYS A 48 6.45 0.03 5.61
C LYS A 48 7.22 -1.30 5.65
N THR A 49 6.64 -2.32 5.03
CA THR A 49 7.28 -3.61 4.73
C THR A 49 7.37 -3.83 3.23
N ASN A 50 8.25 -4.71 2.77
CA ASN A 50 8.39 -4.99 1.34
C ASN A 50 7.11 -5.61 0.74
N THR A 51 6.78 -5.26 -0.50
CA THR A 51 5.73 -5.90 -1.28
C THR A 51 6.29 -7.15 -1.98
N VAL A 52 6.63 -8.15 -1.16
CA VAL A 52 7.35 -9.35 -1.60
C VAL A 52 6.74 -10.59 -0.97
N LEU A 53 6.67 -11.64 -1.78
CA LEU A 53 6.25 -12.98 -1.37
C LEU A 53 7.37 -13.99 -1.61
N ARG A 54 7.48 -14.97 -0.73
CA ARG A 54 8.27 -16.18 -0.94
C ARG A 54 7.34 -17.39 -0.87
N TYR A 55 7.36 -18.20 -1.92
CA TYR A 55 6.59 -19.44 -1.98
C TYR A 55 7.44 -20.66 -1.63
N ASP A 56 6.76 -21.74 -1.29
CA ASP A 56 7.34 -23.07 -1.13
C ASP A 56 7.85 -23.64 -2.47
N ASP A 57 8.51 -24.80 -2.39
CA ASP A 57 9.07 -25.50 -3.55
C ASP A 57 8.01 -25.91 -4.58
N SER A 58 6.75 -26.02 -4.17
CA SER A 58 5.64 -26.39 -5.05
C SER A 58 4.97 -25.17 -5.71
N LEU A 59 5.36 -23.95 -5.32
CA LEU A 59 4.74 -22.68 -5.70
C LEU A 59 3.23 -22.63 -5.38
N ARG A 60 2.80 -23.32 -4.31
CA ARG A 60 1.39 -23.39 -3.91
C ARG A 60 1.08 -22.61 -2.65
N ASN A 61 2.04 -22.52 -1.73
CA ASN A 61 1.84 -21.84 -0.45
C ASN A 61 2.89 -20.75 -0.24
N VAL A 62 2.46 -19.65 0.37
CA VAL A 62 3.38 -18.60 0.83
C VAL A 62 4.08 -19.08 2.10
N GLU A 63 5.41 -19.16 2.06
CA GLU A 63 6.23 -19.46 3.24
C GLU A 63 6.51 -18.21 4.07
N SER A 64 6.72 -17.07 3.40
CA SER A 64 6.98 -15.80 4.04
C SER A 64 6.67 -14.62 3.14
N TRP A 65 6.42 -13.45 3.75
CA TRP A 65 6.06 -12.21 3.06
C TRP A 65 6.79 -11.02 3.70
N GLY A 66 6.78 -9.87 3.03
CA GLY A 66 7.42 -8.67 3.58
C GLY A 66 8.94 -8.81 3.63
N GLN A 67 9.56 -8.11 4.58
CA GLN A 67 11.00 -8.20 4.84
C GLN A 67 11.47 -9.65 5.07
N SER A 68 10.65 -10.49 5.72
CA SER A 68 10.99 -11.88 6.02
C SER A 68 11.12 -12.77 4.78
N ALA A 69 10.49 -12.38 3.65
CA ALA A 69 10.71 -13.03 2.37
C ALA A 69 12.13 -12.83 1.84
N LEU A 70 12.82 -11.76 2.24
CA LEU A 70 14.18 -11.42 1.81
C LEU A 70 15.27 -11.96 2.77
N SER A 71 14.93 -12.25 4.03
CA SER A 71 15.91 -12.58 5.08
C SER A 71 16.48 -14.00 5.06
N LYS A 72 15.96 -14.95 4.27
CA LYS A 72 16.55 -16.31 4.19
C LYS A 72 17.83 -16.27 3.34
N PRO A 73 19.05 -16.45 3.92
CA PRO A 73 20.28 -16.42 3.14
C PRO A 73 20.26 -17.55 2.09
N PRO A 74 20.80 -17.31 0.89
CA PRO A 74 20.90 -18.36 -0.11
C PRO A 74 21.82 -19.46 0.43
N ASP A 75 21.25 -20.64 0.65
CA ASP A 75 22.02 -21.85 0.90
C ASP A 75 23.01 -22.03 -0.27
N ARG A 76 24.32 -21.95 0.03
CA ARG A 76 25.39 -21.71 -0.96
C ARG A 76 25.51 -22.78 -2.06
N ARG A 77 24.74 -23.87 -1.98
CA ARG A 77 24.78 -25.01 -2.91
C ARG A 77 23.71 -24.98 -4.01
N VAL A 78 22.71 -24.09 -3.96
CA VAL A 78 21.59 -24.08 -4.93
C VAL A 78 21.22 -22.64 -5.30
N ALA A 79 22.09 -21.94 -6.02
CA ALA A 79 21.91 -20.51 -6.31
C ALA A 79 21.04 -20.21 -7.55
N VAL A 80 20.81 -21.19 -8.44
CA VAL A 80 20.19 -20.91 -9.75
C VAL A 80 18.64 -20.99 -9.70
N ASN A 81 18.04 -21.91 -8.94
CA ASN A 81 16.57 -22.10 -8.91
C ASN A 81 15.84 -21.36 -7.76
N LYS A 82 16.54 -20.55 -6.94
CA LYS A 82 15.95 -19.95 -5.71
C LYS A 82 15.38 -18.54 -5.89
N ARG A 83 15.74 -17.83 -6.96
CA ARG A 83 15.08 -16.55 -7.33
C ARG A 83 13.66 -16.75 -7.85
N GLU A 84 13.35 -17.94 -8.38
CA GLU A 84 12.02 -18.29 -8.90
C GLU A 84 10.93 -18.36 -7.81
N LYS A 85 11.33 -18.49 -6.54
CA LYS A 85 10.43 -18.59 -5.38
C LYS A 85 10.09 -17.24 -4.76
N VAL A 86 10.88 -16.21 -5.03
CA VAL A 86 10.66 -14.85 -4.51
C VAL A 86 9.98 -14.04 -5.59
N LEU A 87 8.78 -13.55 -5.30
CA LEU A 87 8.03 -12.71 -6.19
C LEU A 87 8.05 -11.27 -5.68
N GLU A 88 8.61 -10.40 -6.50
CA GLU A 88 8.64 -8.95 -6.32
C GLU A 88 7.93 -8.30 -7.51
N LEU A 89 7.51 -7.04 -7.36
CA LEU A 89 6.98 -6.23 -8.47
C LEU A 89 5.75 -6.81 -9.18
N PHE A 90 5.06 -7.77 -8.57
CA PHE A 90 3.89 -8.41 -9.16
C PHE A 90 2.71 -7.43 -9.36
N LYS A 91 2.59 -6.37 -8.54
CA LYS A 91 1.61 -5.29 -8.72
C LYS A 91 1.73 -4.61 -10.09
N LEU A 92 2.92 -4.55 -10.69
CA LEU A 92 3.12 -3.91 -12.01
C LEU A 92 2.35 -4.58 -13.13
N HIS A 93 2.08 -5.87 -13.01
CA HIS A 93 1.37 -6.65 -14.02
C HIS A 93 -0.13 -6.39 -14.02
N LEU A 94 -0.64 -5.68 -13.02
CA LEU A 94 -2.00 -5.18 -13.00
C LEU A 94 -2.16 -3.94 -13.89
N GLY A 95 -1.12 -3.11 -14.02
CA GLY A 95 -1.13 -1.92 -14.87
C GLY A 95 -0.79 -2.20 -16.33
N ASN A 96 -0.71 -1.13 -17.14
CA ASN A 96 -0.30 -1.20 -18.54
C ASN A 96 1.23 -1.35 -18.66
N LEU A 97 1.72 -2.55 -18.37
CA LEU A 97 3.11 -2.91 -18.55
C LEU A 97 3.39 -3.16 -20.04
N SER A 98 4.46 -2.57 -20.60
CA SER A 98 4.89 -2.88 -21.97
C SER A 98 5.33 -4.34 -22.11
N ASP A 99 5.28 -4.90 -23.32
CA ASP A 99 5.63 -6.31 -23.52
C ASP A 99 7.10 -6.61 -23.20
N GLU A 100 8.00 -5.66 -23.47
CA GLU A 100 9.41 -5.74 -23.04
C GLU A 100 9.53 -5.86 -21.51
N LEU A 101 8.75 -5.07 -20.77
CA LEU A 101 8.77 -5.09 -19.31
C LEU A 101 8.10 -6.35 -18.75
N LYS A 102 7.04 -6.86 -19.39
CA LYS A 102 6.43 -8.15 -19.01
C LYS A 102 7.40 -9.31 -19.15
N GLU A 103 8.20 -9.33 -20.22
CA GLU A 103 9.22 -10.37 -20.40
C GLU A 103 10.35 -10.22 -19.39
N LYS A 104 10.81 -8.98 -19.16
CA LYS A 104 11.86 -8.69 -18.17
C LYS A 104 11.47 -9.06 -16.74
N TYR A 105 10.21 -8.84 -16.37
CA TYR A 105 9.69 -9.06 -15.02
C TYR A 105 8.74 -10.26 -14.94
N LYS A 106 8.93 -11.24 -15.83
CA LYS A 106 8.08 -12.42 -15.93
C LYS A 106 7.93 -13.11 -14.57
N LEU A 107 6.68 -13.30 -14.16
CA LEU A 107 6.36 -13.95 -12.90
C LEU A 107 6.20 -15.46 -13.08
N THR A 108 6.66 -16.21 -12.07
CA THR A 108 6.43 -17.66 -11.97
C THR A 108 5.00 -18.00 -11.52
N ILE A 109 4.32 -17.04 -10.89
CA ILE A 109 2.92 -17.16 -10.44
C ILE A 109 2.11 -16.02 -11.06
N ASN A 110 0.84 -16.29 -11.35
CA ASN A 110 -0.07 -15.27 -11.88
C ASN A 110 -0.14 -14.07 -10.92
N TYR A 111 0.00 -12.84 -11.45
CA TYR A 111 0.02 -11.64 -10.63
C TYR A 111 -1.24 -11.45 -9.76
N LYS A 112 -2.42 -11.91 -10.20
CA LYS A 112 -3.64 -11.83 -9.39
C LYS A 112 -3.57 -12.72 -8.16
N VAL A 113 -2.99 -13.91 -8.31
CA VAL A 113 -2.72 -14.83 -7.20
C VAL A 113 -1.72 -14.20 -6.24
N ALA A 114 -0.61 -13.66 -6.74
CA ALA A 114 0.38 -12.97 -5.91
C ALA A 114 -0.20 -11.74 -5.17
N ILE A 115 -1.04 -10.93 -5.83
CA ILE A 115 -1.75 -9.81 -5.18
C ILE A 115 -2.67 -10.35 -4.07
N THR A 116 -3.48 -11.36 -4.37
CA THR A 116 -4.40 -11.97 -3.40
C THR A 116 -3.65 -12.53 -2.20
N ASP A 117 -2.57 -13.26 -2.43
CA ASP A 117 -1.77 -13.87 -1.39
C ASP A 117 -1.09 -12.82 -0.51
N TYR A 118 -0.54 -11.74 -1.11
CA TYR A 118 0.03 -10.65 -0.34
C TYR A 118 -1.03 -9.92 0.50
N LEU A 119 -2.18 -9.60 -0.11
CA LEU A 119 -3.31 -8.97 0.59
C LEU A 119 -3.84 -9.86 1.73
N ARG A 120 -3.79 -11.17 1.58
CA ARG A 120 -4.17 -12.12 2.63
C ARG A 120 -3.21 -12.06 3.81
N GLU A 121 -1.90 -12.05 3.55
CA GLU A 121 -0.90 -12.02 4.61
C GLU A 121 -0.87 -10.68 5.36
N ILE A 122 -0.86 -9.55 4.64
CA ILE A 122 -0.97 -8.23 5.29
C ILE A 122 -2.33 -8.06 5.96
N GLY A 123 -3.38 -8.65 5.40
CA GLY A 123 -4.73 -8.65 5.95
C GLY A 123 -4.83 -9.35 7.29
N LYS A 124 -4.18 -10.51 7.44
CA LYS A 124 -4.07 -11.19 8.75
C LYS A 124 -3.38 -10.29 9.77
N HIS A 125 -2.25 -9.69 9.39
CA HIS A 125 -1.51 -8.78 10.28
C HIS A 125 -2.33 -7.54 10.69
N ILE A 126 -3.07 -6.94 9.76
CA ILE A 126 -3.99 -5.84 10.06
C ILE A 126 -5.09 -6.31 11.03
N LYS A 127 -5.72 -7.45 10.77
CA LYS A 127 -6.77 -8.01 11.65
C LYS A 127 -6.27 -8.27 13.06
N ASP A 128 -5.10 -8.88 13.18
CA ASP A 128 -4.47 -9.15 14.48
C ASP A 128 -4.18 -7.82 15.20
N THR A 129 -3.63 -6.83 14.50
CA THR A 129 -3.39 -5.48 15.06
C THR A 129 -4.68 -4.82 15.55
N ILE A 130 -5.74 -4.81 14.71
CA ILE A 130 -7.02 -4.19 15.08
C ILE A 130 -7.65 -4.92 16.25
N LYS A 131 -7.54 -6.25 16.29
CA LYS A 131 -8.02 -7.05 17.41
C LYS A 131 -7.28 -6.69 18.70
N ASP A 132 -5.94 -6.66 18.67
CA ASP A 132 -5.12 -6.37 19.86
C ASP A 132 -5.44 -4.99 20.44
N VAL A 133 -5.54 -3.95 19.60
CA VAL A 133 -5.89 -2.60 20.09
C VAL A 133 -7.34 -2.51 20.55
N SER A 134 -8.25 -3.27 19.94
CA SER A 134 -9.65 -3.31 20.36
C SER A 134 -9.80 -4.03 21.69
N ASP A 135 -9.07 -5.13 21.91
CA ASP A 135 -9.05 -5.88 23.17
C ASP A 135 -8.48 -5.01 24.30
N GLU A 136 -7.40 -4.25 24.05
CA GLU A 136 -6.81 -3.32 25.03
C GLU A 136 -7.79 -2.18 25.38
N ALA A 137 -8.43 -1.59 24.37
CA ALA A 137 -9.41 -0.52 24.55
C ALA A 137 -10.81 -1.01 25.00
N ARG A 138 -11.03 -2.34 25.04
CA ARG A 138 -12.33 -2.98 25.29
C ARG A 138 -13.42 -2.59 24.28
N TRP A 139 -13.02 -2.34 23.04
CA TRP A 139 -13.95 -2.13 21.92
C TRP A 139 -14.38 -3.47 21.34
N GLU A 140 -15.68 -3.64 21.13
CA GLU A 140 -16.21 -4.77 20.37
C GLU A 140 -16.16 -4.43 18.88
N ILE A 141 -15.07 -4.86 18.21
CA ILE A 141 -14.83 -4.64 16.78
C ILE A 141 -14.81 -5.99 16.06
N ASP A 142 -15.78 -6.22 15.19
CA ASP A 142 -15.68 -7.25 14.17
C ASP A 142 -15.07 -6.63 12.90
N PHE A 143 -14.02 -7.24 12.37
CA PHE A 143 -13.31 -6.68 11.20
C PHE A 143 -14.22 -6.56 9.97
N MET A 144 -15.05 -7.57 9.72
CA MET A 144 -15.94 -7.57 8.57
C MET A 144 -17.14 -6.66 8.77
N GLU A 145 -17.57 -6.40 10.00
CA GLU A 145 -18.72 -5.55 10.28
C GLU A 145 -18.40 -4.07 10.52
N ASN A 146 -17.28 -3.78 11.18
CA ASN A 146 -17.01 -2.46 11.74
C ASN A 146 -15.84 -1.72 11.09
N VAL A 147 -15.05 -2.38 10.24
CA VAL A 147 -13.88 -1.77 9.60
C VAL A 147 -14.21 -1.31 8.18
N LEU A 148 -13.87 -0.06 7.87
CA LEU A 148 -13.76 0.44 6.49
C LEU A 148 -12.30 0.34 6.05
N LEU A 149 -12.02 -0.47 5.04
CA LEU A 149 -10.74 -0.55 4.38
C LEU A 149 -10.70 0.44 3.20
N VAL A 150 -9.77 1.40 3.25
CA VAL A 150 -9.50 2.34 2.16
C VAL A 150 -8.16 1.96 1.53
N LEU A 151 -8.21 1.46 0.29
CA LEU A 151 -7.02 1.03 -0.44
C LEU A 151 -6.58 2.12 -1.42
N THR A 152 -5.31 2.55 -1.32
CA THR A 152 -4.74 3.45 -2.33
C THR A 152 -4.41 2.67 -3.59
N VAL A 153 -4.65 3.30 -4.74
CA VAL A 153 -4.25 2.77 -6.06
C VAL A 153 -3.58 3.86 -6.89
N PRO A 154 -2.76 3.49 -7.89
CA PRO A 154 -2.23 4.46 -8.84
C PRO A 154 -3.34 5.25 -9.52
N ALA A 155 -3.06 6.51 -9.81
CA ALA A 155 -3.94 7.42 -10.53
C ALA A 155 -4.45 6.87 -11.86
N GLU A 156 -3.63 6.08 -12.56
CA GLU A 156 -3.92 5.52 -13.88
C GLU A 156 -4.85 4.31 -13.86
N TYR A 157 -5.13 3.73 -12.68
CA TYR A 157 -5.97 2.54 -12.59
C TYR A 157 -7.41 2.85 -13.01
N THR A 158 -7.86 2.18 -14.05
CA THR A 158 -9.24 2.25 -14.54
C THR A 158 -10.16 1.44 -13.64
N GLN A 159 -11.46 1.44 -13.95
CA GLN A 159 -12.43 0.60 -13.25
C GLN A 159 -12.10 -0.90 -13.35
N LYS A 160 -11.40 -1.32 -14.41
CA LYS A 160 -10.98 -2.72 -14.60
C LYS A 160 -9.91 -3.15 -13.59
N GLU A 161 -8.88 -2.31 -13.37
CA GLU A 161 -7.84 -2.60 -12.39
C GLU A 161 -8.41 -2.55 -10.97
N LYS A 162 -9.27 -1.57 -10.68
CA LYS A 162 -9.99 -1.49 -9.38
C LYS A 162 -10.89 -2.71 -9.14
N ALA A 163 -11.62 -3.17 -10.14
CA ALA A 163 -12.43 -4.40 -10.05
C ALA A 163 -11.56 -5.64 -9.79
N THR A 164 -10.38 -5.72 -10.43
CA THR A 164 -9.43 -6.79 -10.17
C THR A 164 -8.91 -6.73 -8.73
N MET A 165 -8.52 -5.55 -8.23
CA MET A 165 -8.11 -5.37 -6.83
C MET A 165 -9.20 -5.75 -5.84
N ARG A 166 -10.46 -5.36 -6.12
CA ARG A 166 -11.62 -5.71 -5.30
C ARG A 166 -11.85 -7.22 -5.25
N LYS A 167 -11.68 -7.91 -6.38
CA LYS A 167 -11.74 -9.38 -6.42
C LYS A 167 -10.59 -10.02 -5.61
N CYS A 168 -9.37 -9.52 -5.74
CA CYS A 168 -8.25 -10.00 -4.91
C CYS A 168 -8.49 -9.75 -3.41
N ALA A 169 -9.08 -8.62 -3.02
CA ALA A 169 -9.43 -8.32 -1.63
C ALA A 169 -10.50 -9.28 -1.08
N LEU A 170 -11.52 -9.61 -1.89
CA LEU A 170 -12.51 -10.64 -1.56
C LEU A 170 -11.85 -12.01 -1.35
N ASP A 171 -11.01 -12.44 -2.30
CA ASP A 171 -10.35 -13.75 -2.25
C ASP A 171 -9.26 -13.82 -1.15
N ALA A 172 -8.77 -12.67 -0.69
CA ALA A 172 -7.91 -12.52 0.48
C ALA A 172 -8.69 -12.52 1.82
N GLY A 173 -10.01 -12.46 1.77
CA GLY A 173 -10.87 -12.37 2.95
C GLY A 173 -10.77 -11.02 3.65
N LEU A 174 -10.57 -9.92 2.92
CA LEU A 174 -10.64 -8.55 3.45
C LEU A 174 -12.04 -7.94 3.38
N ILE A 175 -12.90 -8.52 2.54
CA ILE A 175 -14.33 -8.25 2.43
C ILE A 175 -15.06 -9.59 2.26
N ASP A 176 -16.36 -9.57 2.54
CA ASP A 176 -17.29 -10.71 2.48
C ASP A 176 -18.08 -10.77 1.17
N ASP A 177 -18.29 -9.62 0.54
CA ASP A 177 -19.03 -9.47 -0.72
C ASP A 177 -18.29 -8.57 -1.71
N LEU A 178 -18.44 -8.84 -3.02
CA LEU A 178 -17.76 -8.07 -4.06
C LEU A 178 -18.24 -6.61 -4.05
N ASP A 179 -19.52 -6.35 -3.77
CA ASP A 179 -20.12 -5.02 -3.73
C ASP A 179 -20.10 -4.42 -2.31
N SER A 180 -19.31 -5.01 -1.39
CA SER A 180 -19.15 -4.51 -0.03
C SER A 180 -18.74 -3.04 -0.02
N LYS A 181 -19.52 -2.23 0.69
CA LYS A 181 -19.29 -0.80 0.92
C LYS A 181 -18.19 -0.54 1.96
N LYS A 182 -17.63 -1.61 2.55
CA LYS A 182 -16.55 -1.57 3.53
C LYS A 182 -15.16 -1.65 2.90
N LEU A 183 -15.10 -1.69 1.56
CA LEU A 183 -13.89 -1.43 0.78
C LEU A 183 -14.12 -0.20 -0.10
N GLU A 184 -13.27 0.81 0.06
CA GLU A 184 -13.21 1.97 -0.82
C GLU A 184 -11.82 2.11 -1.44
N PHE A 185 -11.78 2.77 -2.61
CA PHE A 185 -10.54 3.07 -3.30
C PHE A 185 -10.33 4.57 -3.33
N THR A 186 -9.13 5.01 -2.98
CA THR A 186 -8.65 6.36 -3.26
C THR A 186 -7.41 6.28 -4.14
N THR A 187 -7.04 7.37 -4.81
CA THR A 187 -5.76 7.38 -5.54
C THR A 187 -4.63 7.78 -4.61
N GLU A 188 -3.45 7.19 -4.77
CA GLU A 188 -2.21 7.57 -4.07
C GLU A 188 -2.00 9.12 -4.03
N PRO A 189 -2.07 9.86 -5.15
CA PRO A 189 -1.93 11.32 -5.13
C PRO A 189 -3.11 12.09 -4.51
N GLU A 190 -4.28 11.46 -4.32
CA GLU A 190 -5.39 12.07 -3.59
C GLU A 190 -5.18 11.93 -2.09
N ALA A 191 -4.82 10.73 -1.63
CA ALA A 191 -4.46 10.50 -0.23
C ALA A 191 -3.32 11.41 0.22
N ALA A 192 -2.26 11.54 -0.59
CA ALA A 192 -1.15 12.45 -0.32
C ALA A 192 -1.60 13.91 -0.25
N ALA A 193 -2.50 14.35 -1.13
CA ALA A 193 -2.99 15.73 -1.16
C ALA A 193 -3.82 16.08 0.07
N ILE A 194 -4.70 15.18 0.51
CA ILE A 194 -5.48 15.33 1.75
C ILE A 194 -4.53 15.45 2.94
N TYR A 195 -3.54 14.56 3.04
CA TYR A 195 -2.55 14.59 4.11
C TYR A 195 -1.77 15.92 4.15
N CYS A 196 -1.25 16.36 2.99
CA CYS A 196 -0.53 17.63 2.89
C CYS A 196 -1.42 18.82 3.25
N LYS A 197 -2.67 18.83 2.79
CA LYS A 197 -3.62 19.90 3.10
C LYS A 197 -3.90 19.99 4.60
N ASP A 198 -4.19 18.86 5.23
CA ASP A 198 -4.69 18.83 6.60
C ASP A 198 -3.59 18.87 7.66
N ASN A 199 -2.34 18.52 7.32
CA ASN A 199 -1.21 18.55 8.24
C ASN A 199 -0.19 19.60 7.84
N VAL A 200 0.43 19.45 6.66
CA VAL A 200 1.59 20.27 6.24
C VAL A 200 1.21 21.72 5.99
N LEU A 201 0.15 21.97 5.20
CA LEU A 201 -0.26 23.34 4.89
C LEU A 201 -0.85 24.05 6.12
N LYS A 202 -1.54 23.34 7.02
CA LYS A 202 -2.05 23.93 8.25
C LYS A 202 -0.92 24.26 9.22
N GLU A 203 0.05 23.37 9.40
CA GLU A 203 1.22 23.58 10.27
C GLU A 203 2.07 24.79 9.85
N HIS A 204 2.11 25.09 8.55
CA HIS A 204 2.85 26.22 8.01
C HIS A 204 2.01 27.47 7.70
N ASP A 205 0.74 27.53 8.13
CA ASP A 205 -0.19 28.64 7.83
C ASP A 205 -0.38 28.91 6.32
N LEU A 206 -0.22 27.88 5.48
CA LEU A 206 -0.34 27.94 4.03
C LEU A 206 -1.69 27.43 3.49
N ALA A 207 -2.60 27.01 4.39
CA ALA A 207 -3.94 26.49 4.06
C ALA A 207 -4.93 27.59 3.64
N THR A 208 -4.51 28.46 2.72
CA THR A 208 -5.33 29.57 2.18
C THR A 208 -5.90 29.21 0.82
N SER A 209 -7.15 29.60 0.56
CA SER A 209 -7.75 29.42 -0.77
C SER A 209 -6.89 30.07 -1.86
N GLY A 210 -6.68 29.34 -2.96
CA GLY A 210 -5.80 29.75 -4.05
C GLY A 210 -4.38 29.21 -3.94
N THR A 211 -3.96 28.67 -2.78
CA THR A 211 -2.65 28.01 -2.63
C THR A 211 -2.49 26.89 -3.65
N ILE A 212 -1.36 26.91 -4.36
CA ILE A 212 -0.96 25.88 -5.31
C ILE A 212 0.22 25.13 -4.71
N PHE A 213 0.14 23.81 -4.70
CA PHE A 213 1.23 22.96 -4.25
C PHE A 213 1.40 21.77 -5.18
N MET A 214 2.63 21.29 -5.28
CA MET A 214 2.99 20.14 -6.08
C MET A 214 3.37 18.99 -5.16
N ILE A 215 2.85 17.82 -5.46
CA ILE A 215 3.24 16.56 -4.83
C ILE A 215 4.12 15.83 -5.83
N VAL A 216 5.30 15.44 -5.37
CA VAL A 216 6.26 14.65 -6.13
C VAL A 216 6.45 13.33 -5.38
N ASP A 217 5.76 12.30 -5.82
CA ASP A 217 5.89 10.95 -5.26
C ASP A 217 6.99 10.21 -6.02
N CYS A 218 8.12 9.99 -5.36
CA CYS A 218 9.27 9.25 -5.88
C CYS A 218 9.33 7.85 -5.27
N GLY A 219 8.39 7.00 -5.65
CA GLY A 219 8.32 5.61 -5.20
C GLY A 219 9.47 4.74 -5.72
N GLY A 220 9.52 3.49 -5.25
CA GLY A 220 10.56 2.52 -5.66
C GLY A 220 10.50 2.09 -7.13
N GLY A 221 9.41 2.42 -7.84
CA GLY A 221 9.17 2.01 -9.22
C GLY A 221 8.42 3.00 -10.11
N THR A 222 7.86 4.05 -9.52
CA THR A 222 7.09 5.08 -10.23
C THR A 222 7.53 6.44 -9.71
N VAL A 223 7.49 7.44 -10.59
CA VAL A 223 7.55 8.84 -10.17
C VAL A 223 6.30 9.51 -10.70
N ASP A 224 5.50 10.02 -9.77
CA ASP A 224 4.19 10.61 -10.04
C ASP A 224 4.19 12.06 -9.57
N LEU A 225 3.90 12.98 -10.50
CA LEU A 225 3.79 14.41 -10.21
C LEU A 225 2.33 14.84 -10.32
N THR A 226 1.82 15.48 -9.28
CA THR A 226 0.47 16.06 -9.27
C THR A 226 0.50 17.47 -8.71
N THR A 227 -0.08 18.43 -9.45
CA THR A 227 -0.24 19.82 -8.98
C THR A 227 -1.67 20.04 -8.50
N ARG A 228 -1.82 20.46 -7.25
CA ARG A 228 -3.10 20.68 -6.59
C ARG A 228 -3.31 22.16 -6.29
N LYS A 229 -4.57 22.59 -6.36
CA LYS A 229 -5.02 23.90 -5.91
C LYS A 229 -5.94 23.73 -4.72
N LEU A 230 -5.69 24.44 -3.64
CA LEU A 230 -6.68 24.60 -2.57
C LEU A 230 -7.76 25.57 -3.08
N LEU A 231 -8.99 25.07 -3.15
CA LEU A 231 -10.17 25.86 -3.53
C LEU A 231 -10.85 26.43 -2.28
N ASN A 232 -11.91 27.21 -2.48
CA ASN A 232 -12.78 27.63 -1.40
C ASN A 232 -13.38 26.39 -0.69
N GLU A 233 -13.84 26.59 0.55
CA GLU A 233 -14.49 25.54 1.35
C GLU A 233 -13.59 24.31 1.62
N ASN A 234 -12.27 24.50 1.64
CA ASN A 234 -11.29 23.46 1.96
C ASN A 234 -11.29 22.26 0.97
N GLN A 235 -11.75 22.49 -0.26
CA GLN A 235 -11.76 21.51 -1.35
C GLN A 235 -10.45 21.51 -2.13
N LEU A 236 -10.08 20.37 -2.72
CA LEU A 236 -8.88 20.25 -3.56
C LEU A 236 -9.27 20.17 -5.05
N GLY A 237 -8.71 21.05 -5.86
CA GLY A 237 -8.74 21.00 -7.31
C GLY A 237 -7.42 20.47 -7.89
N GLU A 238 -7.46 19.92 -9.09
CA GLU A 238 -6.28 19.47 -9.85
C GLU A 238 -6.00 20.46 -10.99
N ILE A 239 -4.75 20.94 -11.12
CA ILE A 239 -4.39 22.00 -12.09
C ILE A 239 -3.81 21.45 -13.39
N THR A 240 -3.09 20.33 -13.36
CA THR A 240 -2.32 19.82 -14.50
C THR A 240 -2.69 18.39 -14.86
N GLU A 241 -2.62 18.06 -16.15
CA GLU A 241 -2.60 16.68 -16.65
C GLU A 241 -1.41 15.94 -16.04
N ARG A 242 -1.67 14.82 -15.36
CA ARG A 242 -0.68 14.07 -14.58
C ARG A 242 0.48 13.62 -15.45
N ALA A 243 1.70 13.80 -14.95
CA ALA A 243 2.91 13.26 -15.58
C ALA A 243 3.45 12.13 -14.71
N GLY A 244 3.00 10.90 -14.98
CA GLY A 244 3.55 9.68 -14.41
C GLY A 244 4.57 9.08 -15.37
N LYS A 245 5.76 8.70 -14.87
CA LYS A 245 6.71 7.90 -15.65
C LYS A 245 7.24 6.75 -14.80
N LEU A 246 7.24 5.56 -15.38
CA LEU A 246 7.99 4.43 -14.85
C LEU A 246 9.49 4.76 -14.92
N LEU A 247 10.05 5.19 -13.79
CA LEU A 247 11.46 5.51 -13.63
C LEU A 247 12.06 4.51 -12.64
N TRP A 248 12.64 3.42 -13.13
CA TRP A 248 13.37 2.49 -12.26
C TRP A 248 14.78 3.04 -12.00
N THR A 249 14.97 3.65 -10.83
CA THR A 249 16.22 4.24 -10.34
C THR A 249 17.22 3.23 -9.77
N ASN A 250 16.81 1.99 -9.46
CA ASN A 250 17.71 0.96 -8.94
C ASN A 250 18.71 0.39 -9.96
N ALA A 251 18.62 0.77 -11.24
CA ALA A 251 19.62 0.42 -12.26
C ALA A 251 20.51 1.61 -12.70
N VAL A 252 20.19 2.84 -12.29
CA VAL A 252 20.97 4.05 -12.67
C VAL A 252 21.80 4.56 -11.48
N TYR A 253 21.33 4.37 -10.25
CA TYR A 253 22.11 4.67 -9.05
C TYR A 253 22.34 3.40 -8.24
N GLY A 254 23.39 2.66 -8.63
CA GLY A 254 24.06 1.72 -7.72
C GLY A 254 24.57 2.43 -6.45
N PRO A 255 25.16 1.69 -5.49
CA PRO A 255 25.42 2.15 -4.12
C PRO A 255 26.47 3.27 -4.12
N LYS A 256 26.04 4.52 -4.28
CA LYS A 256 26.90 5.71 -4.18
C LYS A 256 26.30 6.87 -3.40
N PHE A 257 25.12 6.71 -2.82
CA PHE A 257 24.56 7.69 -1.90
C PHE A 257 24.01 7.01 -0.65
N LEU A 258 24.93 6.47 0.14
CA LEU A 258 24.75 6.50 1.60
C LEU A 258 25.54 7.73 2.07
N PRO A 259 24.89 8.79 2.58
CA PRO A 259 25.59 9.70 3.46
C PRO A 259 26.09 8.86 4.64
N LYS A 260 27.40 8.87 4.87
CA LYS A 260 27.93 8.48 6.16
C LYS A 260 27.33 9.45 7.18
N CYS A 261 26.42 8.96 8.01
CA CYS A 261 26.27 9.47 9.36
C CYS A 261 27.12 8.57 10.26
#